data_AF-A0AAW4XMJ1-F1
#
_entry.id   AF-A0AAW4XMJ1-F1
#
_cell.length_a   1.000
_cell.length_b   1.000
_cell.length_c   1.000
_cell.angle_alpha   90.00
_cell.angle_beta   90.00
_cell.angle_gamma   90.00
#
_symmetry.space_group_name_H-M   'P 1'
#
loop_
_entity.id
_entity.type
_entity.pdbx_description
1 polymer ?
#
loop_
_entity_poly.entity_id
_entity_poly.type
_entity_poly.pdbx_seq_one_letter_code
_entity_poly.pdbx_strand_id
1 'polypeptide(L)'
;MVAATDTDGNRSGMVVGSFASVSLSPPLVVFFPDRSSSSWPKIQAVGRFCINVLAAGQEDVCRRFATKGGDKFAGLDVDVAPSGMPRLNDVAAWIDCEIESVHDVGDHFAVFGRVLDLDVGTAASPLLFFQGGYGRFATHSVTDMDVPGDLGSALRAVELIRSDIENLAAELGARCVVSTLDGPDVVIIATAGSNAGSAPGTLVGQRLPFLAPTASVLAAWRHPDTVETWLSGMPSPGAKSVQQEHLDAVRRRGYSLALRSASAQAISALDQVAEDPAALAGEDVHGLFGRLTYDPADTEDTPDTVGLVTVPVFDGTGTALIALHVFGFSDTTTDEQAAQAVLKIRNVADRGSSLLTRTPTH
;
A
#
# COMPACT_ATOMS: atom_id res chain seq x y z
N MET A 1 -16.59 2.11 -16.92
CA MET A 1 -18.06 2.25 -16.80
C MET A 1 -18.58 3.09 -17.95
N VAL A 2 -19.68 2.71 -18.59
CA VAL A 2 -20.38 3.50 -19.61
C VAL A 2 -21.56 4.21 -18.95
N ALA A 3 -21.73 5.50 -19.20
CA ALA A 3 -22.78 6.32 -18.60
C ALA A 3 -23.51 7.18 -19.64
N ALA A 4 -24.81 7.39 -19.47
CA ALA A 4 -25.58 8.36 -20.24
C ALA A 4 -26.67 9.01 -19.39
N THR A 5 -27.11 10.20 -19.80
CA THR A 5 -28.27 10.90 -19.24
C THR A 5 -29.28 11.13 -20.34
N ASP A 6 -30.54 10.77 -20.12
CA ASP A 6 -31.61 11.07 -21.08
C ASP A 6 -32.10 12.54 -20.98
N THR A 7 -33.02 12.93 -21.86
CA THR A 7 -33.58 14.29 -21.91
C THR A 7 -34.40 14.66 -20.66
N ASP A 8 -34.87 13.67 -19.91
CA ASP A 8 -35.62 13.86 -18.67
C ASP A 8 -34.69 13.93 -17.44
N GLY A 9 -33.38 13.80 -17.64
CA GLY A 9 -32.36 13.84 -16.59
C GLY A 9 -32.08 12.49 -15.92
N ASN A 10 -32.67 11.39 -16.40
CA ASN A 10 -32.43 10.07 -15.81
C ASN A 10 -31.07 9.53 -16.25
N ARG A 11 -30.25 9.15 -15.26
CA ARG A 11 -28.92 8.59 -15.49
C ARG A 11 -28.99 7.07 -15.62
N SER A 12 -28.27 6.53 -16.61
CA SER A 12 -28.10 5.10 -16.83
C SER A 12 -26.61 4.78 -16.91
N GLY A 13 -26.20 3.65 -16.31
CA GLY A 13 -24.80 3.26 -16.32
C GLY A 13 -24.59 1.76 -16.17
N MET A 14 -23.52 1.27 -16.78
CA MET A 14 -23.08 -0.13 -16.69
C MET A 14 -21.56 -0.23 -16.67
N VAL A 15 -21.04 -1.26 -16.00
CA VAL A 15 -19.63 -1.63 -16.10
C VAL A 15 -19.45 -2.57 -17.28
N VAL A 16 -18.42 -2.31 -18.09
CA VAL A 16 -17.96 -3.17 -19.17
C VAL A 16 -16.48 -3.44 -18.95
N GLY A 17 -16.06 -4.71 -19.05
CA GLY A 17 -14.65 -5.10 -19.07
C GLY A 17 -14.08 -5.22 -20.49
N SER A 18 -14.91 -4.96 -21.51
CA SER A 18 -14.64 -5.23 -22.92
C SER A 18 -14.25 -3.98 -23.72
N PHE A 19 -13.99 -2.86 -23.04
CA PHE A 19 -13.63 -1.60 -23.67
C PHE A 19 -12.26 -1.66 -24.35
N ALA A 20 -12.15 -1.13 -25.58
CA ALA A 20 -10.90 -1.01 -26.31
C ALA A 20 -10.88 0.21 -27.25
N SER A 21 -9.67 0.71 -27.54
CA SER A 21 -9.44 1.67 -28.63
C SER A 21 -9.43 0.95 -29.99
N VAL A 22 -9.97 1.59 -31.04
CA VAL A 22 -10.12 1.00 -32.37
C VAL A 22 -9.37 1.78 -33.44
N SER A 23 -9.49 3.10 -33.44
CA SER A 23 -8.93 3.96 -34.49
C SER A 23 -8.53 5.31 -33.93
N LEU A 24 -7.51 5.94 -34.53
CA LEU A 24 -7.08 7.31 -34.22
C LEU A 24 -7.70 8.35 -35.16
N SER A 25 -8.03 7.98 -36.41
CA SER A 25 -8.61 8.92 -37.39
C SER A 25 -9.62 8.21 -38.32
N PRO A 26 -10.94 8.40 -38.11
CA PRO A 26 -11.54 9.12 -36.97
C PRO A 26 -11.23 8.40 -35.63
N PRO A 27 -11.21 9.12 -34.51
CA PRO A 27 -10.96 8.50 -33.21
C PRO A 27 -12.17 7.65 -32.80
N LEU A 28 -11.96 6.34 -32.68
CA LEU A 28 -13.02 5.37 -32.38
C LEU A 28 -12.63 4.47 -31.20
N VAL A 29 -13.62 4.14 -30.39
CA VAL A 29 -13.56 3.13 -29.33
C VAL A 29 -14.64 2.07 -29.55
N VAL A 30 -14.49 0.91 -28.90
CA VAL A 30 -15.51 -0.15 -28.89
C VAL A 30 -15.74 -0.68 -27.48
N PHE A 31 -16.97 -1.08 -27.21
CA PHE A 31 -17.31 -1.94 -26.07
C PHE A 31 -18.45 -2.89 -26.44
N PHE A 32 -18.64 -3.91 -25.62
CA PHE A 32 -19.56 -5.00 -25.91
C PHE A 32 -20.56 -5.18 -24.76
N PRO A 33 -21.76 -4.55 -24.82
CA PRO A 33 -22.81 -4.81 -23.85
C PRO A 33 -23.57 -6.10 -24.17
N ASP A 34 -23.92 -6.84 -23.12
CA ASP A 34 -24.76 -8.04 -23.19
C ASP A 34 -26.18 -7.68 -23.65
N ARG A 35 -26.79 -8.51 -24.49
CA ARG A 35 -28.17 -8.32 -25.01
C ARG A 35 -29.24 -8.27 -23.92
N SER A 36 -29.00 -8.91 -22.77
CA SER A 36 -29.86 -8.90 -21.59
C SER A 36 -29.67 -7.69 -20.67
N SER A 37 -28.75 -6.77 -21.02
CA SER A 37 -28.51 -5.55 -20.26
C SER A 37 -29.75 -4.67 -20.19
N SER A 38 -30.16 -4.30 -18.98
CA SER A 38 -31.25 -3.35 -18.73
C SER A 38 -30.83 -1.88 -18.90
N SER A 39 -29.52 -1.62 -18.96
CA SER A 39 -28.96 -0.26 -19.09
C SER A 39 -28.64 0.08 -20.55
N TRP A 40 -28.30 -0.91 -21.37
CA TRP A 40 -27.93 -0.70 -22.78
C TRP A 40 -29.04 -0.03 -23.60
N PRO A 41 -30.30 -0.49 -23.61
CA PRO A 41 -31.35 0.15 -24.40
C PRO A 41 -31.56 1.64 -24.05
N LYS A 42 -31.34 2.00 -22.77
CA LYS A 42 -31.43 3.39 -22.31
C LYS A 42 -30.28 4.23 -22.84
N ILE A 43 -29.05 3.71 -22.77
CA ILE A 43 -27.85 4.39 -23.30
C ILE A 43 -27.93 4.51 -24.83
N GLN A 44 -28.39 3.46 -25.52
CA GLN A 44 -28.53 3.44 -26.98
C GLN A 44 -29.52 4.52 -27.46
N ALA A 45 -30.65 4.70 -26.77
CA ALA A 45 -31.66 5.70 -27.12
C ALA A 45 -31.14 7.15 -27.01
N VAL A 46 -30.16 7.41 -26.13
CA VAL A 46 -29.53 8.74 -25.99
C VAL A 46 -28.60 9.04 -27.16
N GLY A 47 -27.97 8.02 -27.76
CA GLY A 47 -27.02 8.19 -28.87
C GLY A 47 -25.65 8.73 -28.46
N ARG A 48 -25.47 9.11 -27.20
CA ARG A 48 -24.23 9.62 -26.61
C ARG A 48 -23.97 8.95 -25.26
N PHE A 49 -22.69 8.84 -24.90
CA PHE A 49 -22.27 8.24 -23.65
C PHE A 49 -20.88 8.72 -23.24
N CYS A 50 -20.58 8.64 -21.95
CA CYS A 50 -19.25 8.85 -21.42
C CYS A 50 -18.69 7.53 -20.87
N ILE A 51 -17.47 7.19 -21.29
CA ILE A 51 -16.67 6.14 -20.68
C ILE A 51 -15.92 6.74 -19.49
N ASN A 52 -16.14 6.17 -18.31
CA ASN A 52 -15.45 6.49 -17.07
C ASN A 52 -14.49 5.33 -16.76
N VAL A 53 -13.19 5.56 -16.89
CA VAL A 53 -12.15 4.57 -16.57
C VAL A 53 -11.91 4.61 -15.07
N LEU A 54 -12.45 3.63 -14.34
CA LEU A 54 -12.45 3.66 -12.87
C LEU A 54 -11.04 3.54 -12.29
N ALA A 55 -10.77 4.31 -11.23
CA ALA A 55 -9.52 4.24 -10.48
C ALA A 55 -9.52 3.09 -9.47
N ALA A 56 -8.33 2.68 -9.01
CA ALA A 56 -8.15 1.58 -8.07
C ALA A 56 -8.99 1.70 -6.78
N GLY A 57 -9.25 2.93 -6.31
CA GLY A 57 -10.09 3.19 -5.14
C GLY A 57 -11.60 3.07 -5.38
N GLN A 58 -12.06 2.84 -6.62
CA GLN A 58 -13.47 2.85 -7.01
C GLN A 58 -14.04 1.42 -7.22
N GLU A 59 -13.53 0.44 -6.46
CA GLU A 59 -14.05 -0.94 -6.49
C GLU A 59 -15.53 -0.99 -6.11
N ASP A 60 -15.93 -0.24 -5.09
CA ASP A 60 -17.31 -0.17 -4.61
C ASP A 60 -18.26 0.40 -5.69
N VAL A 61 -17.82 1.44 -6.42
CA VAL A 61 -18.52 2.00 -7.57
C VAL A 61 -18.64 0.93 -8.67
N CYS A 62 -17.54 0.24 -9.00
CA CYS A 62 -17.56 -0.83 -10.00
C CYS A 62 -18.59 -1.91 -9.64
N ARG A 63 -18.56 -2.42 -8.40
CA ARG A 63 -19.51 -3.42 -7.91
C ARG A 63 -20.95 -2.92 -7.95
N ARG A 64 -21.19 -1.68 -7.52
CA ARG A 64 -22.51 -1.04 -7.57
C ARG A 64 -23.08 -1.07 -8.99
N PHE A 65 -22.30 -0.66 -9.97
CA PHE A 65 -22.74 -0.62 -11.37
C PHE A 65 -22.86 -1.99 -12.04
N ALA A 66 -22.22 -3.03 -11.49
CA ALA A 66 -22.35 -4.42 -11.92
C ALA A 66 -23.66 -5.10 -11.46
N THR A 67 -24.35 -4.57 -10.44
CA THR A 67 -25.63 -5.12 -9.96
C THR A 67 -26.83 -4.72 -10.83
N LYS A 68 -27.99 -5.38 -10.66
CA LYS A 68 -29.25 -5.02 -11.36
C LYS A 68 -30.14 -4.15 -10.45
N GLY A 69 -30.75 -3.12 -11.04
CA GLY A 69 -31.72 -2.26 -10.35
C GLY A 69 -31.09 -1.20 -9.44
N GLY A 70 -31.97 -0.48 -8.73
CA GLY A 70 -31.60 0.60 -7.80
C GLY A 70 -31.18 1.91 -8.47
N ASP A 71 -31.13 2.98 -7.68
CA ASP A 71 -30.47 4.22 -8.09
C ASP A 71 -28.95 4.08 -7.85
N LYS A 72 -28.26 3.66 -8.91
CA LYS A 72 -26.81 3.40 -8.86
C LYS A 72 -25.97 4.67 -8.73
N PHE A 73 -26.54 5.83 -9.08
CA PHE A 73 -25.85 7.12 -9.03
C PHE A 73 -26.07 7.84 -7.69
N ALA A 74 -26.97 7.34 -6.84
CA ALA A 74 -27.22 7.92 -5.53
C ALA A 74 -25.93 8.09 -4.70
N GLY A 75 -25.69 9.31 -4.23
CA GLY A 75 -24.54 9.64 -3.38
C GLY A 75 -23.19 9.64 -4.09
N LEU A 76 -23.15 9.57 -5.42
CA LEU A 76 -21.92 9.78 -6.19
C LEU A 76 -21.80 11.23 -6.63
N ASP A 77 -20.58 11.76 -6.60
CA ASP A 77 -20.26 13.04 -7.20
C ASP A 77 -20.10 12.87 -8.72
N VAL A 78 -20.95 13.59 -9.46
CA VAL A 78 -21.09 13.43 -10.91
C VAL A 78 -21.04 14.80 -11.58
N ASP A 79 -19.96 15.02 -12.31
CA ASP A 79 -19.80 16.10 -13.26
C ASP A 79 -20.43 15.75 -14.62
N VAL A 80 -20.36 16.69 -15.56
CA VAL A 80 -20.84 16.52 -16.93
C VAL A 80 -19.70 16.67 -17.93
N ALA A 81 -19.61 15.73 -18.86
CA ALA A 81 -18.78 15.86 -20.05
C ALA A 81 -19.36 16.93 -21.01
N PRO A 82 -18.60 17.43 -22.00
CA PRO A 82 -19.08 18.44 -22.95
C PRO A 82 -20.40 18.07 -23.65
N SER A 83 -20.64 16.79 -23.90
CA SER A 83 -21.89 16.29 -24.48
C SER A 83 -23.09 16.25 -23.53
N GLY A 84 -22.88 16.53 -22.23
CA GLY A 84 -23.87 16.42 -21.16
C GLY A 84 -23.93 15.06 -20.48
N MET A 85 -23.04 14.11 -20.84
CA MET A 85 -23.04 12.76 -20.28
C MET A 85 -22.35 12.71 -18.90
N PRO A 86 -22.73 11.76 -18.00
CA PRO A 86 -22.17 11.68 -16.65
C PRO A 86 -20.67 11.38 -16.64
N ARG A 87 -19.91 12.24 -15.99
CA ARG A 87 -18.49 12.05 -15.66
C ARG A 87 -18.35 11.90 -14.15
N LEU A 88 -17.86 10.76 -13.69
CA LEU A 88 -17.56 10.54 -12.28
C LEU A 88 -16.27 11.25 -11.90
N ASN A 89 -16.19 11.75 -10.67
CA ASN A 89 -14.95 12.26 -10.11
C ASN A 89 -13.98 11.12 -9.78
N ASP A 90 -12.70 11.46 -9.63
CA ASP A 90 -11.61 10.55 -9.25
C ASP A 90 -11.45 9.31 -10.14
N VAL A 91 -11.95 9.37 -11.37
CA VAL A 91 -11.66 8.37 -12.40
C VAL A 91 -10.23 8.52 -12.90
N ALA A 92 -9.63 7.46 -13.43
CA ALA A 92 -8.32 7.52 -14.07
C ALA A 92 -8.37 8.31 -15.39
N ALA A 93 -9.49 8.24 -16.11
CA ALA A 93 -9.75 9.01 -17.33
C ALA A 93 -11.25 9.01 -17.64
N TRP A 94 -11.66 9.95 -18.48
CA TRP A 94 -12.99 9.94 -19.09
C TRP A 94 -12.90 10.18 -20.60
N ILE A 95 -13.85 9.61 -21.33
CA ILE A 95 -13.89 9.68 -22.80
C ILE A 95 -15.35 9.92 -23.19
N ASP A 96 -15.61 11.08 -23.78
CA ASP A 96 -16.93 11.51 -24.22
C ASP A 96 -17.16 11.08 -25.68
N CYS A 97 -18.27 10.39 -25.94
CA CYS A 97 -18.50 9.69 -27.19
C CYS A 97 -19.93 9.89 -27.73
N GLU A 98 -20.05 9.85 -29.05
CA GLU A 98 -21.31 9.58 -29.75
C GLU A 98 -21.29 8.18 -30.37
N ILE A 99 -22.45 7.53 -30.46
CA ILE A 99 -22.57 6.21 -31.10
C ILE A 99 -22.36 6.37 -32.61
N GLU A 100 -21.33 5.71 -33.12
CA GLU A 100 -21.01 5.65 -34.55
C GLU A 100 -21.80 4.53 -35.24
N SER A 101 -21.72 3.32 -34.68
CA SER A 101 -22.42 2.15 -35.20
C SER A 101 -22.62 1.10 -34.12
N VAL A 102 -23.61 0.23 -34.35
CA VAL A 102 -23.92 -0.90 -33.48
C VAL A 102 -24.08 -2.13 -34.37
N HIS A 103 -23.36 -3.21 -34.04
CA HIS A 103 -23.41 -4.46 -34.77
C HIS A 103 -23.79 -5.62 -33.85
N ASP A 104 -24.53 -6.59 -34.36
CA ASP A 104 -24.83 -7.84 -33.65
C ASP A 104 -23.60 -8.76 -33.63
N VAL A 105 -23.18 -9.19 -32.44
CA VAL A 105 -22.05 -10.12 -32.27
C VAL A 105 -22.41 -11.17 -31.22
N GLY A 106 -23.04 -12.26 -31.67
CA GLY A 106 -23.43 -13.37 -30.79
C GLY A 106 -24.50 -12.97 -29.77
N ASP A 107 -24.18 -13.10 -28.48
CA ASP A 107 -25.01 -12.68 -27.35
C ASP A 107 -24.74 -11.23 -26.90
N HIS A 108 -23.84 -10.52 -27.57
CA HIS A 108 -23.50 -9.13 -27.32
C HIS A 108 -23.78 -8.24 -28.54
N PHE A 109 -23.77 -6.93 -28.32
CA PHE A 109 -23.59 -5.94 -29.38
C PHE A 109 -22.12 -5.52 -29.44
N ALA A 110 -21.61 -5.15 -30.61
CA ALA A 110 -20.38 -4.37 -30.75
C ALA A 110 -20.76 -2.92 -30.99
N VAL A 111 -20.48 -2.05 -30.02
CA VAL A 111 -20.85 -0.64 -30.05
C VAL A 111 -19.61 0.18 -30.33
N PHE A 112 -19.56 0.81 -31.49
CA PHE A 112 -18.48 1.73 -31.86
C PHE A 112 -18.88 3.15 -31.47
N GLY A 113 -18.02 3.82 -30.74
CA GLY A 113 -18.19 5.22 -30.33
C GLY A 113 -17.15 6.11 -30.99
N ARG A 114 -17.60 7.22 -31.58
CA ARG A 114 -16.72 8.30 -32.02
C ARG A 114 -16.38 9.19 -30.84
N VAL A 115 -15.09 9.37 -30.58
CA VAL A 115 -14.61 10.19 -29.48
C VAL A 115 -14.77 11.66 -29.85
N LEU A 116 -15.47 12.41 -28.99
CA LEU A 116 -15.72 13.84 -29.11
C LEU A 116 -14.72 14.64 -28.28
N ASP A 117 -14.44 14.17 -27.06
CA ASP A 117 -13.48 14.76 -26.14
C ASP A 117 -13.00 13.70 -25.13
N LEU A 118 -11.85 13.92 -24.50
CA LEU A 118 -11.33 13.05 -23.45
C LEU A 118 -10.34 13.81 -22.57
N ASP A 119 -10.20 13.36 -21.33
CA ASP A 119 -9.13 13.86 -20.46
C ASP A 119 -8.71 12.79 -19.45
N VAL A 120 -7.51 12.96 -18.90
CA VAL A 120 -6.97 12.15 -17.82
C VAL A 120 -7.50 12.72 -16.50
N GLY A 121 -7.94 11.84 -15.61
CA GLY A 121 -8.38 12.27 -14.29
C GLY A 121 -7.21 12.44 -13.30
N THR A 122 -7.54 12.74 -12.05
CA THR A 122 -6.58 13.01 -10.97
C THR A 122 -6.01 11.75 -10.33
N ALA A 123 -6.57 10.57 -10.63
CA ALA A 123 -6.20 9.33 -9.97
C ALA A 123 -4.95 8.66 -10.57
N ALA A 124 -4.07 8.17 -9.69
CA ALA A 124 -2.74 7.68 -10.07
C ALA A 124 -2.72 6.26 -10.69
N SER A 125 -3.71 5.40 -10.44
CA SER A 125 -3.72 4.01 -10.94
C SER A 125 -5.13 3.51 -11.29
N PRO A 126 -5.32 2.83 -12.44
CA PRO A 126 -6.60 2.27 -12.84
C PRO A 126 -7.00 1.06 -11.99
N LEU A 127 -8.30 0.84 -11.87
CA LEU A 127 -8.85 -0.40 -11.34
C LEU A 127 -8.61 -1.54 -12.34
N LEU A 128 -8.01 -2.63 -11.87
CA LEU A 128 -7.86 -3.85 -12.64
C LEU A 128 -8.88 -4.90 -12.21
N PHE A 129 -9.39 -5.65 -13.18
CA PHE A 129 -10.17 -6.85 -12.96
C PHE A 129 -9.47 -8.03 -13.63
N PHE A 130 -9.02 -9.01 -12.86
CA PHE A 130 -8.25 -10.15 -13.35
C PHE A 130 -8.58 -11.40 -12.55
N GLN A 131 -8.84 -12.51 -13.24
CA GLN A 131 -9.21 -13.81 -12.63
C GLN A 131 -10.35 -13.74 -11.61
N GLY A 132 -11.33 -12.84 -11.82
CA GLY A 132 -12.46 -12.66 -10.91
C GLY A 132 -12.18 -11.78 -9.69
N GLY A 133 -10.94 -11.33 -9.50
CA GLY A 133 -10.54 -10.40 -8.45
C GLY A 133 -10.38 -8.97 -8.96
N TYR A 134 -10.44 -8.02 -8.02
CA TYR A 134 -10.07 -6.63 -8.25
C TYR A 134 -8.64 -6.38 -7.78
N GLY A 135 -7.95 -5.48 -8.46
CA GLY A 135 -6.58 -5.09 -8.12
C GLY A 135 -6.24 -3.72 -8.68
N ARG A 136 -4.96 -3.37 -8.61
CA ARG A 136 -4.41 -2.13 -9.15
C ARG A 136 -3.25 -2.43 -10.08
N PHE A 137 -3.00 -1.53 -11.01
CA PHE A 137 -1.78 -1.58 -11.81
C PHE A 137 -0.59 -1.09 -10.97
N ALA A 138 0.52 -1.82 -11.04
CA ALA A 138 1.79 -1.46 -10.44
C ALA A 138 2.88 -1.55 -11.52
N THR A 139 3.55 -0.44 -11.79
CA THR A 139 4.65 -0.31 -12.76
C THR A 139 5.95 -0.87 -12.19
N HIS A 140 6.01 -2.17 -11.90
CA HIS A 140 7.29 -2.77 -11.52
C HIS A 140 7.92 -3.38 -12.78
N SER A 141 8.72 -2.58 -13.49
CA SER A 141 9.79 -3.14 -14.30
C SER A 141 11.03 -3.27 -13.41
N VAL A 142 11.66 -4.46 -13.40
CA VAL A 142 12.96 -4.69 -12.73
C VAL A 142 14.05 -3.73 -13.26
N THR A 143 13.81 -3.06 -14.39
CA THR A 143 14.73 -2.06 -14.98
C THR A 143 14.52 -0.63 -14.48
N ASP A 144 13.39 -0.29 -13.85
CA ASP A 144 13.10 1.06 -13.32
C ASP A 144 13.49 1.16 -11.83
N MET A 145 14.76 0.88 -11.54
CA MET A 145 15.36 0.91 -10.20
C MET A 145 15.42 2.32 -9.54
N ASP A 146 14.87 3.34 -10.18
CA ASP A 146 15.05 4.76 -9.81
C ASP A 146 13.79 5.45 -9.28
N VAL A 147 12.69 4.72 -9.02
CA VAL A 147 11.57 5.31 -8.26
C VAL A 147 11.93 5.31 -6.77
N PRO A 148 12.04 6.50 -6.11
CA PRO A 148 12.27 6.57 -4.68
C PRO A 148 11.16 5.83 -3.92
N GLY A 149 11.55 4.86 -3.08
CA GLY A 149 10.62 4.08 -2.27
C GLY A 149 10.11 2.77 -2.89
N ASP A 150 10.62 2.35 -4.06
CA ASP A 150 10.35 1.00 -4.60
C ASP A 150 11.26 -0.08 -3.97
N LEU A 151 10.81 -1.33 -4.03
CA LEU A 151 11.51 -2.52 -3.54
C LEU A 151 12.95 -2.62 -4.08
N GLY A 152 13.20 -2.17 -5.31
CA GLY A 152 14.53 -2.12 -5.90
C GLY A 152 15.53 -1.25 -5.12
N SER A 153 15.11 -0.05 -4.71
CA SER A 153 15.95 0.85 -3.89
C SER A 153 16.25 0.23 -2.52
N ALA A 154 15.27 -0.43 -1.91
CA ALA A 154 15.42 -1.11 -0.64
C ALA A 154 16.39 -2.31 -0.72
N LEU A 155 16.28 -3.13 -1.78
CA LEU A 155 17.20 -4.24 -2.03
C LEU A 155 18.63 -3.75 -2.27
N ARG A 156 18.80 -2.63 -2.99
CA ARG A 156 20.11 -1.99 -3.17
C ARG A 156 20.67 -1.51 -1.83
N ALA A 157 19.85 -0.90 -0.98
CA ALA A 157 20.26 -0.47 0.36
C ALA A 157 20.79 -1.65 1.17
N VAL A 158 20.05 -2.76 1.20
CA VAL A 158 20.48 -4.02 1.84
C VAL A 158 21.82 -4.48 1.31
N GLU A 159 22.00 -4.52 -0.02
CA GLU A 159 23.25 -5.00 -0.61
C GLU A 159 24.45 -4.14 -0.23
N LEU A 160 24.26 -2.82 -0.14
CA LEU A 160 25.32 -1.88 0.25
C LEU A 160 25.80 -2.05 1.69
N ILE A 161 24.92 -2.52 2.60
CA ILE A 161 25.23 -2.71 4.03
C ILE A 161 25.19 -4.17 4.46
N ARG A 162 25.15 -5.13 3.53
CA ARG A 162 25.00 -6.57 3.84
C ARG A 162 26.05 -7.06 4.82
N SER A 163 27.33 -6.80 4.52
CA SER A 163 28.44 -7.20 5.40
C SER A 163 28.38 -6.50 6.75
N ASP A 164 27.90 -5.26 6.82
CA ASP A 164 27.75 -4.54 8.09
C ASP A 164 26.63 -5.17 8.95
N ILE A 165 25.52 -5.58 8.33
CA ILE A 165 24.42 -6.29 9.01
C ILE A 165 24.89 -7.66 9.53
N GLU A 166 25.64 -8.42 8.72
CA GLU A 166 26.18 -9.73 9.11
C GLU A 166 27.16 -9.62 10.28
N ASN A 167 28.07 -8.65 10.22
CA ASN A 167 29.02 -8.37 11.30
C ASN A 167 28.31 -7.92 12.58
N LEU A 168 27.31 -7.03 12.46
CA LEU A 168 26.49 -6.57 13.58
C LEU A 168 25.77 -7.75 14.25
N ALA A 169 25.15 -8.63 13.46
CA ALA A 169 24.47 -9.81 13.98
C ALA A 169 25.43 -10.74 14.74
N ALA A 170 26.62 -11.00 14.18
CA ALA A 170 27.64 -11.83 14.82
C ALA A 170 28.20 -11.19 16.10
N GLU A 171 28.50 -9.89 16.08
CA GLU A 171 29.07 -9.16 17.21
C GLU A 171 28.11 -9.09 18.39
N LEU A 172 26.82 -8.85 18.11
CA LEU A 172 25.79 -8.73 19.15
C LEU A 172 25.20 -10.09 19.56
N GLY A 173 25.54 -11.18 18.87
CA GLY A 173 24.87 -12.47 19.05
C GLY A 173 23.36 -12.39 18.78
N ALA A 174 22.97 -11.49 17.87
CA ALA A 174 21.59 -11.09 17.62
C ALA A 174 21.11 -11.59 16.25
N ARG A 175 19.80 -11.55 16.03
CA ARG A 175 19.22 -11.71 14.69
C ARG A 175 18.83 -10.37 14.11
N CYS A 176 19.33 -10.09 12.92
CA CYS A 176 18.93 -8.92 12.14
C CYS A 176 17.87 -9.32 11.11
N VAL A 177 16.82 -8.52 10.98
CA VAL A 177 15.78 -8.63 9.96
C VAL A 177 15.62 -7.25 9.32
N VAL A 178 15.53 -7.19 8.00
CA VAL A 178 15.32 -5.94 7.27
C VAL A 178 13.98 -6.00 6.57
N SER A 179 13.19 -4.93 6.74
CA SER A 179 11.91 -4.76 6.07
C SER A 179 11.83 -3.45 5.29
N THR A 180 10.94 -3.40 4.30
CA THR A 180 10.60 -2.21 3.50
C THR A 180 9.10 -2.13 3.30
N LEU A 181 8.59 -0.97 2.88
CA LEU A 181 7.24 -0.88 2.31
C LEU A 181 7.28 -1.20 0.82
N ASP A 182 6.26 -1.92 0.37
CA ASP A 182 5.91 -2.14 -1.03
C ASP A 182 4.39 -2.04 -1.17
N GLY A 183 3.93 -0.85 -1.59
CA GLY A 183 2.52 -0.51 -1.54
C GLY A 183 1.96 -0.53 -0.09
N PRO A 184 0.91 -1.32 0.20
CA PRO A 184 0.28 -1.42 1.51
C PRO A 184 0.91 -2.50 2.39
N ASP A 185 1.97 -3.15 1.92
CA ASP A 185 2.60 -4.26 2.62
C ASP A 185 3.97 -3.87 3.13
N VAL A 186 4.30 -4.37 4.31
CA VAL A 186 5.66 -4.49 4.83
C VAL A 186 6.23 -5.80 4.29
N VAL A 187 7.36 -5.72 3.59
CA VAL A 187 8.03 -6.88 2.98
C VAL A 187 9.37 -7.11 3.66
N ILE A 188 9.64 -8.35 4.02
CA ILE A 188 10.92 -8.77 4.58
C ILE A 188 11.90 -9.04 3.45
N ILE A 189 13.03 -8.34 3.44
CA ILE A 189 13.95 -8.33 2.29
C ILE A 189 15.35 -8.86 2.63
N ALA A 190 15.69 -8.96 3.91
CA ALA A 190 16.93 -9.58 4.34
C ALA A 190 16.85 -10.10 5.78
N THR A 191 17.69 -11.09 6.08
CA THR A 191 17.91 -11.59 7.43
C THR A 191 19.38 -11.96 7.61
N ALA A 192 19.95 -11.72 8.79
CA ALA A 192 21.31 -12.16 9.13
C ALA A 192 21.40 -12.61 10.59
N GLY A 193 22.36 -13.49 10.88
CA GLY A 193 22.54 -14.10 12.19
C GLY A 193 21.57 -15.26 12.44
N SER A 194 21.92 -16.08 13.44
CA SER A 194 21.08 -17.16 13.93
C SER A 194 20.80 -16.95 15.41
N ASN A 195 19.57 -17.17 15.85
CA ASN A 195 19.29 -17.31 17.28
C ASN A 195 18.40 -18.52 17.51
N ALA A 196 18.78 -19.35 18.48
CA ALA A 196 18.23 -20.69 18.73
C ALA A 196 17.00 -20.70 19.65
N GLY A 197 16.26 -19.59 19.80
CA GLY A 197 15.06 -19.62 20.66
C GLY A 197 14.25 -18.33 20.87
N SER A 198 14.57 -17.18 20.27
CA SER A 198 13.86 -15.92 20.59
C SER A 198 13.63 -14.95 19.42
N ALA A 199 13.81 -15.39 18.18
CA ALA A 199 13.62 -14.54 17.00
C ALA A 199 12.62 -15.17 16.02
N PRO A 200 11.77 -14.36 15.35
CA PRO A 200 10.65 -14.87 14.57
C PRO A 200 11.11 -15.73 13.40
N GLY A 201 10.32 -16.72 12.99
CA GLY A 201 10.54 -17.59 11.83
C GLY A 201 10.49 -16.87 10.48
N THR A 202 10.70 -15.55 10.48
CA THR A 202 10.50 -14.67 9.34
C THR A 202 11.36 -15.06 8.15
N LEU A 203 10.70 -15.25 7.00
CA LEU A 203 11.33 -15.59 5.73
C LEU A 203 11.47 -14.36 4.85
N VAL A 204 12.58 -14.26 4.10
CA VAL A 204 12.71 -13.26 3.03
C VAL A 204 11.59 -13.47 2.01
N GLY A 205 10.92 -12.38 1.61
CA GLY A 205 9.75 -12.37 0.75
C GLY A 205 8.41 -12.40 1.50
N GLN A 206 8.40 -12.65 2.82
CA GLN A 206 7.18 -12.57 3.62
C GLN A 206 6.60 -11.16 3.59
N ARG A 207 5.28 -11.06 3.42
CA ARG A 207 4.52 -9.81 3.38
C ARG A 207 3.57 -9.73 4.57
N LEU A 208 3.54 -8.59 5.22
CA LEU A 208 2.68 -8.27 6.36
C LEU A 208 1.92 -6.97 6.05
N PRO A 209 0.68 -6.80 6.51
CA PRO A 209 -0.06 -5.56 6.27
C PRO A 209 0.61 -4.36 6.96
N PHE A 210 0.69 -3.22 6.28
CA PHE A 210 1.16 -1.96 6.86
C PHE A 210 0.07 -1.30 7.70
N LEU A 211 -0.06 -1.72 8.96
CA LEU A 211 -1.08 -1.24 9.90
C LEU A 211 -0.51 -1.00 11.31
N ALA A 212 -1.04 0.01 11.99
CA ALA A 212 -0.70 0.30 13.37
C ALA A 212 -1.11 -0.86 14.30
N PRO A 213 -0.33 -1.14 15.35
CA PRO A 213 0.84 -0.40 15.85
C PRO A 213 2.20 -0.90 15.27
N THR A 214 2.17 -1.75 14.25
CA THR A 214 3.37 -2.35 13.66
C THR A 214 4.04 -1.41 12.66
N ALA A 215 5.31 -1.66 12.32
CA ALA A 215 6.05 -0.88 11.31
C ALA A 215 6.11 0.63 11.58
N SER A 216 6.09 1.04 12.86
CA SER A 216 6.13 2.44 13.31
C SER A 216 7.32 3.22 12.73
N VAL A 217 8.49 2.59 12.61
CA VAL A 217 9.69 3.19 11.99
C VAL A 217 9.49 3.48 10.50
N LEU A 218 8.78 2.62 9.77
CA LEU A 218 8.46 2.86 8.35
C LEU A 218 7.36 3.93 8.18
N ALA A 219 6.51 4.13 9.20
CA ALA A 219 5.45 5.13 9.22
C ALA A 219 5.92 6.53 9.65
N ALA A 220 6.86 6.62 10.59
CA ALA A 220 7.21 7.85 11.30
C ALA A 220 7.62 9.01 10.37
N TRP A 221 8.28 8.76 9.23
CA TRP A 221 8.70 9.82 8.31
C TRP A 221 7.90 9.86 7.01
N ARG A 222 6.68 9.30 7.00
CA ARG A 222 5.78 9.32 5.83
C ARG A 222 4.88 10.55 5.80
N HIS A 223 4.29 10.78 4.62
CA HIS A 223 3.29 11.83 4.43
C HIS A 223 2.10 11.62 5.39
N PRO A 224 1.49 12.70 5.93
CA PRO A 224 0.36 12.60 6.85
C PRO A 224 -0.78 11.67 6.38
N ASP A 225 -1.12 11.67 5.09
CA ASP A 225 -2.17 10.80 4.55
C ASP A 225 -1.81 9.31 4.64
N THR A 226 -0.53 8.96 4.46
CA THR A 226 -0.04 7.60 4.64
C THR A 226 -0.08 7.20 6.12
N VAL A 227 0.23 8.14 7.02
CA VAL A 227 0.13 7.91 8.47
C VAL A 227 -1.34 7.72 8.89
N GLU A 228 -2.28 8.50 8.35
CA GLU A 228 -3.71 8.32 8.65
C GLU A 228 -4.21 6.96 8.14
N THR A 229 -3.75 6.53 6.95
CA THR A 229 -4.05 5.19 6.43
C THR A 229 -3.50 4.10 7.35
N TRP A 230 -2.28 4.25 7.86
CA TRP A 230 -1.66 3.34 8.82
C TRP A 230 -2.42 3.29 10.17
N LEU A 231 -2.91 4.44 10.65
CA LEU A 231 -3.72 4.58 11.86
C LEU A 231 -5.18 4.12 11.70
N SER A 232 -5.65 3.94 10.45
CA SER A 232 -7.07 3.62 10.17
C SER A 232 -7.54 2.34 10.86
N GLY A 233 -6.63 1.42 11.13
CA GLY A 233 -6.92 0.18 11.84
C GLY A 233 -7.22 0.38 13.33
N MET A 234 -6.84 1.49 13.97
CA MET A 234 -6.93 1.64 15.43
C MET A 234 -8.38 1.73 15.94
N PRO A 235 -8.70 1.08 17.08
CA PRO A 235 -10.08 0.87 17.52
C PRO A 235 -10.74 2.11 18.14
N SER A 236 -9.94 3.14 18.48
CA SER A 236 -10.46 4.36 19.08
C SER A 236 -9.59 5.58 18.78
N PRO A 237 -10.15 6.81 18.87
CA PRO A 237 -9.37 8.04 18.78
C PRO A 237 -8.25 8.14 19.82
N GLY A 238 -8.49 7.65 21.05
CA GLY A 238 -7.46 7.60 22.09
C GLY A 238 -6.31 6.68 21.71
N ALA A 239 -6.61 5.52 21.13
CA ALA A 239 -5.58 4.60 20.64
C ALA A 239 -4.78 5.18 19.46
N LYS A 240 -5.44 5.95 18.57
CA LYS A 240 -4.74 6.73 17.53
C LYS A 240 -3.78 7.77 18.14
N SER A 241 -4.21 8.52 19.16
CA SER A 241 -3.38 9.52 19.84
C SER A 241 -2.11 8.90 20.43
N VAL A 242 -2.24 7.76 21.10
CA VAL A 242 -1.08 7.02 21.65
C VAL A 242 -0.10 6.61 20.56
N GLN A 243 -0.59 6.14 19.41
CA GLN A 243 0.28 5.81 18.28
C GLN A 243 0.92 7.04 17.65
N GLN A 244 0.23 8.18 17.62
CA GLN A 244 0.79 9.45 17.18
C GLN A 244 1.95 9.89 18.07
N GLU A 245 1.76 9.83 19.39
CA GLU A 245 2.79 10.12 20.39
C GLU A 245 4.00 9.18 20.26
N HIS A 246 3.74 7.90 19.97
CA HIS A 246 4.79 6.93 19.65
C HIS A 246 5.59 7.34 18.41
N LEU A 247 4.94 7.74 17.32
CA LEU A 247 5.65 8.21 16.13
C LEU A 247 6.51 9.45 16.44
N ASP A 248 6.04 10.36 17.30
CA ASP A 248 6.80 11.53 17.72
C ASP A 248 8.04 11.17 18.56
N ALA A 249 7.93 10.19 19.46
CA ALA A 249 9.06 9.64 20.20
C ALA A 249 10.10 9.01 19.25
N VAL A 250 9.64 8.17 18.31
CA VAL A 250 10.49 7.54 17.28
C VAL A 250 11.20 8.61 16.44
N ARG A 251 10.51 9.67 16.01
CA ARG A 251 11.11 10.78 15.24
C ARG A 251 12.20 11.50 16.02
N ARG A 252 11.92 11.82 17.29
CA ARG A 252 12.85 12.55 18.16
C ARG A 252 14.10 11.74 18.46
N ARG A 253 13.93 10.46 18.76
CA ARG A 253 15.00 9.55 19.15
C ARG A 253 15.77 8.97 17.96
N GLY A 254 15.10 8.83 16.82
CA GLY A 254 15.62 8.27 15.58
C GLY A 254 15.53 6.74 15.49
N TYR A 255 14.87 6.07 16.44
CA TYR A 255 14.69 4.62 16.46
C TYR A 255 13.52 4.21 17.36
N SER A 256 13.01 2.99 17.20
CA SER A 256 12.00 2.36 18.07
C SER A 256 12.63 1.27 18.94
N LEU A 257 12.09 1.09 20.14
CA LEU A 257 12.42 -0.01 21.05
C LEU A 257 11.20 -0.92 21.26
N ALA A 258 11.45 -2.12 21.78
CA ALA A 258 10.44 -2.93 22.45
C ALA A 258 11.08 -3.80 23.53
N LEU A 259 10.32 -4.13 24.58
CA LEU A 259 10.80 -4.94 25.69
C LEU A 259 10.78 -6.45 25.39
N ARG A 260 11.65 -7.24 26.03
CA ARG A 260 11.87 -8.69 25.91
C ARG A 260 10.62 -9.51 26.25
N SER A 261 9.93 -9.14 27.33
CA SER A 261 8.65 -9.75 27.73
C SER A 261 7.53 -9.50 26.71
N ALA A 262 7.59 -8.35 26.04
CA ALA A 262 6.62 -7.93 25.05
C ALA A 262 6.96 -8.49 23.66
N SER A 263 8.25 -8.63 23.32
CA SER A 263 8.75 -9.13 22.05
C SER A 263 8.53 -10.64 21.86
N ALA A 264 8.56 -11.44 22.92
CA ALA A 264 8.33 -12.89 22.81
C ALA A 264 6.88 -13.23 22.38
N GLN A 265 5.88 -12.54 22.93
CA GLN A 265 4.46 -12.72 22.56
C GLN A 265 4.19 -12.22 21.13
N ALA A 266 4.76 -11.08 20.81
CA ALA A 266 4.81 -10.45 19.50
C ALA A 266 5.36 -11.35 18.39
N ILE A 267 6.49 -11.99 18.65
CA ILE A 267 7.15 -12.92 17.72
C ILE A 267 6.26 -14.13 17.48
N SER A 268 5.67 -14.70 18.54
CA SER A 268 4.71 -15.80 18.43
C SER A 268 3.49 -15.41 17.59
N ALA A 269 3.00 -14.18 17.71
CA ALA A 269 1.88 -13.68 16.92
C ALA A 269 2.23 -13.54 15.42
N LEU A 270 3.42 -13.02 15.11
CA LEU A 270 3.91 -12.92 13.73
C LEU A 270 4.13 -14.29 13.10
N ASP A 271 4.62 -15.27 13.86
CA ASP A 271 4.79 -16.65 13.39
C ASP A 271 3.43 -17.31 13.12
N GLN A 272 2.42 -17.08 13.97
CA GLN A 272 1.05 -17.58 13.73
C GLN A 272 0.41 -16.97 12.47
N VAL A 273 0.58 -15.66 12.24
CA VAL A 273 0.10 -15.01 11.00
C VAL A 273 0.83 -15.54 9.77
N ALA A 274 2.11 -15.88 9.91
CA ALA A 274 2.91 -16.45 8.83
C ALA A 274 2.44 -17.86 8.44
N GLU A 275 2.08 -18.68 9.43
CA GLU A 275 1.61 -20.05 9.23
C GLU A 275 0.16 -20.12 8.74
N ASP A 276 -0.72 -19.28 9.29
CA ASP A 276 -2.11 -19.16 8.90
C ASP A 276 -2.58 -17.69 9.00
N PRO A 277 -2.68 -16.97 7.87
CA PRO A 277 -3.15 -15.58 7.85
C PRO A 277 -4.55 -15.38 8.44
N ALA A 278 -5.37 -16.44 8.55
CA ALA A 278 -6.70 -16.39 9.17
C ALA A 278 -6.68 -16.68 10.69
N ALA A 279 -5.55 -17.11 11.27
CA ALA A 279 -5.46 -17.54 12.66
C ALA A 279 -5.77 -16.44 13.68
N LEU A 280 -5.59 -15.17 13.33
CA LEU A 280 -5.93 -14.03 14.17
C LEU A 280 -7.39 -13.55 14.03
N ALA A 281 -8.20 -14.20 13.18
CA ALA A 281 -9.59 -13.81 12.98
C ALA A 281 -10.43 -14.09 14.23
N GLY A 282 -10.68 -13.06 15.04
CA GLY A 282 -11.50 -13.12 16.25
C GLY A 282 -10.73 -12.86 17.56
N GLU A 283 -9.41 -12.72 17.51
CA GLU A 283 -8.62 -12.22 18.65
C GLU A 283 -8.58 -10.68 18.69
N ASP A 284 -8.30 -10.10 19.87
CA ASP A 284 -7.98 -8.67 19.99
C ASP A 284 -6.56 -8.42 19.45
N VAL A 285 -6.44 -8.45 18.12
CA VAL A 285 -5.21 -8.23 17.35
C VAL A 285 -4.54 -6.91 17.76
N HIS A 286 -5.32 -5.91 18.13
CA HIS A 286 -4.84 -4.64 18.65
C HIS A 286 -4.24 -4.74 20.04
N GLY A 287 -4.84 -5.50 20.95
CA GLY A 287 -4.27 -5.78 22.27
C GLY A 287 -2.99 -6.63 22.21
N LEU A 288 -2.94 -7.57 21.26
CA LEU A 288 -1.78 -8.42 20.99
C LEU A 288 -0.60 -7.62 20.43
N PHE A 289 -0.86 -6.79 19.41
CA PHE A 289 0.15 -5.94 18.79
C PHE A 289 0.41 -4.64 19.55
N GLY A 290 -0.50 -4.17 20.40
CA GLY A 290 -0.25 -3.02 21.30
C GLY A 290 0.88 -3.26 22.30
N ARG A 291 1.29 -4.53 22.46
CA ARG A 291 2.46 -4.95 23.23
C ARG A 291 3.74 -5.10 22.39
N LEU A 292 3.65 -5.08 21.04
CA LEU A 292 4.83 -5.16 20.16
C LEU A 292 5.73 -3.93 20.26
N THR A 293 5.14 -2.77 20.50
CA THR A 293 5.82 -1.48 20.46
C THR A 293 5.80 -0.88 21.84
N TYR A 294 6.96 -0.88 22.50
CA TYR A 294 7.18 -0.15 23.73
C TYR A 294 8.26 0.89 23.45
N ASP A 295 7.82 2.14 23.29
CA ASP A 295 8.73 3.27 23.23
C ASP A 295 8.59 4.08 24.52
N PRO A 296 9.49 3.86 25.51
CA PRO A 296 9.43 4.59 26.76
C PRO A 296 9.56 6.09 26.50
N ALA A 297 8.90 6.90 27.33
CA ALA A 297 9.24 8.32 27.39
C ALA A 297 10.72 8.48 27.77
N ASP A 298 11.39 9.54 27.28
CA ASP A 298 12.83 9.81 27.51
C ASP A 298 13.25 9.86 29.00
N THR A 299 12.28 9.89 29.92
CA THR A 299 12.45 9.92 31.38
C THR A 299 12.43 8.54 32.05
N GLU A 300 12.11 7.47 31.33
CA GLU A 300 12.08 6.10 31.88
C GLU A 300 13.44 5.42 31.67
N ASP A 301 14.08 5.03 32.78
CA ASP A 301 15.26 4.18 32.78
C ASP A 301 14.83 2.76 32.38
N THR A 302 15.32 2.23 31.26
CA THR A 302 14.88 0.88 30.80
C THR A 302 16.06 -0.04 30.47
N PRO A 303 16.77 -0.56 31.48
CA PRO A 303 18.05 -1.17 31.17
C PRO A 303 18.14 -2.70 31.14
N ASP A 304 17.18 -3.45 31.69
CA ASP A 304 17.29 -4.92 31.72
C ASP A 304 16.33 -5.65 30.75
N THR A 305 15.56 -4.89 29.97
CA THR A 305 14.36 -5.40 29.32
C THR A 305 14.31 -5.18 27.82
N VAL A 306 15.29 -4.61 27.12
CA VAL A 306 15.18 -4.41 25.66
C VAL A 306 15.27 -5.74 24.91
N GLY A 307 14.24 -6.05 24.11
CA GLY A 307 14.14 -7.28 23.30
C GLY A 307 14.27 -7.05 21.79
N LEU A 308 13.96 -5.83 21.33
CA LEU A 308 14.01 -5.43 19.93
C LEU A 308 14.43 -3.95 19.84
N VAL A 309 15.35 -3.68 18.92
CA VAL A 309 15.69 -2.32 18.46
C VAL A 309 15.37 -2.25 16.98
N THR A 310 14.65 -1.21 16.54
CA THR A 310 14.39 -0.96 15.12
C THR A 310 14.89 0.43 14.73
N VAL A 311 15.78 0.50 13.75
CA VAL A 311 16.33 1.76 13.23
C VAL A 311 15.94 1.96 11.75
N PRO A 312 15.61 3.17 11.32
CA PRO A 312 15.39 3.48 9.90
C PRO A 312 16.73 3.63 9.17
N VAL A 313 16.75 3.24 7.90
CA VAL A 313 17.72 3.73 6.91
C VAL A 313 16.97 4.64 5.95
N PHE A 314 17.47 5.85 5.77
CA PHE A 314 16.82 6.87 4.97
C PHE A 314 17.32 6.87 3.53
N ASP A 315 16.43 7.19 2.60
CA ASP A 315 16.81 7.57 1.24
C ASP A 315 17.24 9.04 1.16
N GLY A 316 17.61 9.48 -0.05
CA GLY A 316 18.01 10.87 -0.32
C GLY A 316 16.93 11.93 -0.10
N THR A 317 15.67 11.52 0.09
CA THR A 317 14.54 12.42 0.36
C THR A 317 14.25 12.60 1.85
N GLY A 318 14.93 11.83 2.71
CA GLY A 318 14.64 11.78 4.14
C GLY A 318 13.49 10.84 4.50
N THR A 319 13.07 9.99 3.57
CA THR A 319 12.04 8.96 3.82
C THR A 319 12.70 7.69 4.37
N ALA A 320 12.10 7.07 5.39
CA ALA A 320 12.55 5.78 5.88
C ALA A 320 12.31 4.70 4.80
N LEU A 321 13.39 4.28 4.15
CA LEU A 321 13.37 3.33 3.05
C LEU A 321 13.31 1.90 3.55
N ILE A 322 14.22 1.53 4.46
CA ILE A 322 14.21 0.22 5.12
C ILE A 322 14.20 0.40 6.65
N ALA A 323 13.64 -0.58 7.35
CA ALA A 323 13.75 -0.70 8.80
C ALA A 323 14.66 -1.90 9.12
N LEU A 324 15.72 -1.66 9.88
CA LEU A 324 16.62 -2.69 10.40
C LEU A 324 16.17 -3.05 11.82
N HIS A 325 15.63 -4.25 11.97
CA HIS A 325 15.17 -4.84 13.22
C HIS A 325 16.27 -5.74 13.79
N VAL A 326 16.63 -5.56 15.06
CA VAL A 326 17.64 -6.36 15.74
C VAL A 326 17.03 -6.99 16.98
N PHE A 327 16.97 -8.32 16.97
CA PHE A 327 16.32 -9.16 17.99
C PHE A 327 17.32 -9.92 18.84
N GLY A 328 16.93 -10.21 20.08
CA GLY A 328 17.56 -11.25 20.88
C GLY A 328 18.96 -10.89 21.35
N PHE A 329 19.08 -9.79 22.10
CA PHE A 329 20.29 -9.42 22.83
C PHE A 329 20.61 -10.50 23.89
N SER A 330 21.89 -10.81 24.07
CA SER A 330 22.35 -11.79 25.06
C SER A 330 21.85 -11.46 26.48
N ASP A 331 21.63 -12.49 27.32
CA ASP A 331 20.94 -12.39 28.62
C ASP A 331 21.72 -11.60 29.71
N THR A 332 22.84 -10.99 29.35
CA THR A 332 23.63 -10.11 30.23
C THR A 332 23.93 -8.82 29.48
N THR A 333 23.02 -7.86 29.56
CA THR A 333 23.22 -6.54 28.98
C THR A 333 22.98 -5.50 30.07
N THR A 334 24.04 -4.91 30.62
CA THR A 334 23.90 -3.70 31.45
C THR A 334 23.36 -2.54 30.61
N ASP A 335 22.88 -1.48 31.25
CA ASP A 335 22.42 -0.22 30.63
C ASP A 335 23.41 0.29 29.58
N GLU A 336 24.69 0.25 29.96
CA GLU A 336 25.81 0.68 29.12
C GLU A 336 25.96 -0.21 27.89
N GLN A 337 25.85 -1.54 28.05
CA GLN A 337 25.92 -2.47 26.93
C GLN A 337 24.72 -2.33 25.99
N ALA A 338 23.53 -2.04 26.52
CA ALA A 338 22.32 -1.82 25.72
C ALA A 338 22.43 -0.52 24.93
N ALA A 339 22.90 0.56 25.56
CA ALA A 339 23.18 1.82 24.88
C ALA A 339 24.26 1.65 23.79
N GLN A 340 25.32 0.90 24.05
CA GLN A 340 26.35 0.58 23.05
C GLN A 340 25.80 -0.25 21.89
N ALA A 341 24.91 -1.21 22.15
CA ALA A 341 24.26 -1.98 21.09
C ALA A 341 23.41 -1.07 20.20
N VAL A 342 22.58 -0.21 20.78
CA VAL A 342 21.78 0.79 20.03
C VAL A 342 22.69 1.68 19.17
N LEU A 343 23.80 2.17 19.71
CA LEU A 343 24.77 2.98 18.96
C LEU A 343 25.35 2.22 17.76
N LYS A 344 25.75 0.96 17.93
CA LYS A 344 26.26 0.13 16.83
C LYS A 344 25.22 -0.09 15.73
N ILE A 345 23.98 -0.38 16.13
CA ILE A 345 22.86 -0.59 15.19
C ILE A 345 22.60 0.69 14.39
N ARG A 346 22.58 1.85 15.07
CA ARG A 346 22.43 3.16 14.42
C ARG A 346 23.56 3.47 13.45
N ASN A 347 24.82 3.20 13.83
CA ASN A 347 25.97 3.44 12.95
C ASN A 347 25.86 2.66 11.62
N VAL A 348 25.36 1.41 11.65
CA VAL A 348 25.10 0.63 10.42
C VAL A 348 24.03 1.31 9.55
N ALA A 349 22.95 1.77 10.18
CA ALA A 349 21.86 2.43 9.47
C ALA A 349 22.23 3.82 8.90
N ASP A 350 22.97 4.62 9.67
CA ASP A 350 23.48 5.92 9.25
C ASP A 350 24.47 5.77 8.07
N ARG A 351 25.30 4.71 8.10
CA ARG A 351 26.16 4.36 6.97
C ARG A 351 25.34 3.99 5.74
N GLY A 352 24.30 3.16 5.88
CA GLY A 352 23.39 2.83 4.77
C GLY A 352 22.77 4.09 4.15
N SER A 353 22.26 4.98 5.00
CA SER A 353 21.67 6.25 4.58
C SER A 353 22.70 7.14 3.84
N SER A 354 23.94 7.17 4.33
CA SER A 354 25.04 7.90 3.72
C SER A 354 25.46 7.33 2.35
N LEU A 355 25.40 6.00 2.17
CA LEU A 355 25.74 5.36 0.89
C LEU A 355 24.65 5.59 -0.17
N LEU A 356 23.39 5.68 0.23
CA LEU A 356 22.25 5.95 -0.66
C LEU A 356 22.15 7.43 -1.08
N THR A 357 22.61 8.34 -0.23
CA THR A 357 22.60 9.79 -0.49
C THR A 357 23.81 10.27 -1.32
N ARG A 358 24.87 9.46 -1.43
CA ARG A 358 26.01 9.76 -2.30
C ARG A 358 25.61 9.64 -3.76
N THR A 359 25.43 10.78 -4.43
CA THR A 359 25.34 10.84 -5.89
C THR A 359 26.59 10.21 -6.50
N PRO A 360 26.50 9.34 -7.52
CA PRO A 360 27.67 8.88 -8.24
C PRO A 360 28.37 10.11 -8.82
N THR A 361 29.57 10.43 -8.32
CA THR A 361 30.45 11.39 -8.98
C THR A 361 30.89 10.75 -10.29
N HIS A 362 30.27 11.16 -11.39
CA HIS A 362 30.69 10.85 -12.75
C HIS A 362 31.88 11.71 -13.17
#